data_AF-A0A1E7HQV6-F1
#
_entry.id   AF-A0A1E7HQV6-F1
#
_cell.length_a   1.000
_cell.length_b   1.000
_cell.length_c   1.000
_cell.angle_alpha   90.00
_cell.angle_beta   90.00
_cell.angle_gamma   90.00
#
_symmetry.space_group_name_H-M   'P 1'
#
loop_
_entity.id
_entity.type
_entity.pdbx_description
1 polymer ?
#
loop_
_entity_poly.entity_id
_entity_poly.type
_entity_poly.pdbx_seq_one_letter_code
_entity_poly.pdbx_strand_id
1 'polypeptide(L)'
;MPPFAGNKDERQVLAAFLTDGLFPSFEKPAEPPKGIHPDQLLFEQNCTLCHTTELVKDRTGDWSKSRIRNALDHLNRLHSTMPDYKGTPSEKDRLAEYIFHLNRSAAQQPAKGVAP
;
A
#
# COMPACT_ATOMS: atom_id res chain seq x y z
N MET A 1 5.44 -23.65 0.08
CA MET A 1 5.27 -22.19 -0.01
C MET A 1 4.44 -21.87 -1.24
N PRO A 2 3.47 -20.94 -1.17
CA PRO A 2 2.81 -20.43 -2.37
C PRO A 2 3.85 -19.83 -3.33
N PRO A 3 3.57 -19.78 -4.64
CA PRO A 3 4.48 -19.16 -5.59
C PRO A 3 4.72 -17.70 -5.22
N PHE A 4 5.93 -17.21 -5.49
CA PHE A 4 6.26 -15.80 -5.29
C PHE A 4 5.32 -14.94 -6.12
N ALA A 5 4.58 -14.05 -5.45
CA ALA A 5 3.52 -13.24 -6.07
C ALA A 5 4.06 -12.14 -6.98
N GLY A 6 5.35 -11.80 -6.88
CA GLY A 6 5.98 -10.78 -7.71
C GLY A 6 6.46 -11.26 -9.08
N ASN A 7 6.88 -10.31 -9.90
CA ASN A 7 7.33 -10.55 -11.27
C ASN A 7 8.79 -11.05 -11.33
N LYS A 8 9.32 -11.23 -12.56
CA LYS A 8 10.69 -11.75 -12.76
C LYS A 8 11.76 -10.83 -12.18
N ASP A 9 11.60 -9.52 -12.33
CA ASP A 9 12.57 -8.52 -11.86
C ASP A 9 12.54 -8.44 -10.33
N GLU A 10 11.35 -8.46 -9.73
CA GLU A 10 11.17 -8.50 -8.27
C GLU A 10 11.77 -9.77 -7.64
N ARG A 11 11.68 -10.92 -8.33
CA ARG A 11 12.37 -12.14 -7.89
C ARG A 11 13.88 -11.98 -7.88
N GLN A 12 14.45 -11.32 -8.89
CA GLN A 12 15.89 -11.12 -8.98
C GLN A 12 16.38 -10.16 -7.89
N VAL A 13 15.63 -9.09 -7.61
CA VAL A 13 15.94 -8.18 -6.51
C VAL A 13 15.86 -8.89 -5.15
N LEU A 14 14.82 -9.69 -4.90
CA LEU A 14 14.69 -10.46 -3.66
C LEU A 14 15.82 -11.48 -3.53
N ALA A 15 16.16 -12.19 -4.60
CA ALA A 15 17.28 -13.12 -4.61
C ALA A 15 18.59 -12.40 -4.25
N ALA A 16 18.89 -11.26 -4.89
CA ALA A 16 20.08 -10.47 -4.61
C ALA A 16 20.14 -10.03 -3.13
N PHE A 17 19.03 -9.56 -2.55
CA PHE A 17 18.95 -9.17 -1.14
C PHE A 17 19.23 -10.35 -0.18
N LEU A 18 18.62 -11.51 -0.44
CA LEU A 18 18.81 -12.71 0.38
C LEU A 18 20.23 -13.27 0.30
N THR A 19 20.90 -13.07 -0.83
CA THR A 19 22.27 -13.56 -1.07
C THR A 19 23.36 -12.52 -0.78
N ASP A 20 22.98 -11.29 -0.42
CA ASP A 20 23.91 -10.19 -0.18
C ASP A 20 24.89 -10.58 0.94
N GLY A 21 26.18 -10.64 0.63
CA GLY A 21 27.23 -11.07 1.56
C GLY A 21 27.36 -12.59 1.79
N LEU A 22 26.50 -13.42 1.19
CA LEU A 22 26.58 -14.89 1.29
C LEU A 22 27.39 -15.54 0.15
N PHE A 23 27.43 -14.90 -1.02
CA PHE A 23 28.17 -15.40 -2.18
C PHE A 23 28.99 -14.27 -2.82
N PRO A 24 30.23 -14.54 -3.27
CA PRO A 24 31.15 -13.51 -3.74
C PRO A 24 30.78 -12.85 -5.08
N SER A 25 29.66 -13.20 -5.73
CA SER A 25 29.28 -12.60 -7.02
C SER A 25 27.79 -12.73 -7.30
N PHE A 26 27.01 -11.75 -6.85
CA PHE A 26 25.77 -11.36 -7.51
C PHE A 26 25.80 -9.84 -7.70
N GLU A 27 25.74 -9.39 -8.95
CA GLU A 27 25.53 -7.97 -9.23
C GLU A 27 24.15 -7.59 -8.68
N LYS A 28 24.17 -6.81 -7.59
CA LYS A 28 22.99 -6.20 -7.02
C LYS A 28 22.35 -5.29 -8.09
N PRO A 29 21.10 -5.55 -8.51
CA PRO A 29 20.42 -4.63 -9.42
C PRO A 29 20.42 -3.23 -8.79
N ALA A 30 20.94 -2.24 -9.52
CA ALA A 30 21.28 -0.92 -8.98
C ALA A 30 20.06 0.02 -8.80
N GLU A 31 18.86 -0.40 -9.17
CA GLU A 31 17.66 0.44 -9.08
C GLU A 31 16.50 -0.34 -8.46
N PRO A 32 15.85 0.20 -7.41
CA PRO A 32 14.58 -0.35 -6.94
C PRO A 32 13.58 -0.31 -8.11
N PRO A 33 12.67 -1.30 -8.23
CA PRO A 33 11.70 -1.33 -9.30
C PRO A 33 10.94 0.01 -9.34
N LYS A 34 11.04 0.71 -10.48
CA LYS A 34 10.22 1.89 -10.76
C LYS A 34 8.76 1.44 -10.74
N GLY A 35 8.03 1.79 -9.69
CA GLY A 35 6.58 1.53 -9.67
C GLY A 35 5.92 1.56 -8.30
N ILE A 36 6.64 1.29 -7.20
CA ILE A 36 6.03 1.30 -5.87
C ILE A 36 6.14 2.70 -5.25
N HIS A 37 5.01 3.38 -5.11
CA HIS A 37 4.96 4.66 -4.42
C HIS A 37 5.29 4.45 -2.93
N PRO A 38 6.17 5.24 -2.30
CA PRO A 38 6.52 5.07 -0.89
C PRO A 38 5.31 5.05 0.07
N ASP A 39 4.22 5.73 -0.29
CA ASP A 39 2.97 5.75 0.48
C ASP A 39 2.13 4.48 0.30
N GLN A 40 2.20 3.85 -0.88
CA GLN A 40 1.59 2.55 -1.11
C GLN A 40 2.23 1.50 -0.23
N LEU A 41 3.57 1.50 -0.17
CA LEU A 41 4.30 0.56 0.69
C LEU A 41 3.98 0.78 2.18
N LEU A 42 3.88 2.05 2.61
CA LEU A 42 3.47 2.38 3.97
C LEU A 42 2.06 1.86 4.29
N PHE A 43 1.12 1.99 3.36
CA PHE A 43 -0.23 1.46 3.50
C PHE A 43 -0.24 -0.08 3.55
N GLU A 44 0.46 -0.74 2.62
CA GLU A 44 0.54 -2.20 2.55
C GLU A 44 1.06 -2.79 3.87
N GLN A 45 2.16 -2.24 4.41
CA GLN A 45 2.78 -2.76 5.64
C GLN A 45 1.92 -2.59 6.89
N ASN A 46 1.05 -1.58 6.94
CA ASN A 46 0.33 -1.22 8.17
C ASN A 46 -1.17 -1.51 8.13
N CYS A 47 -1.78 -1.57 6.95
CA CYS A 47 -3.22 -1.65 6.78
C CYS A 47 -3.65 -3.00 6.19
N THR A 48 -2.84 -3.59 5.30
CA THR A 48 -3.25 -4.80 4.58
C THR A 48 -3.13 -6.11 5.36
N LEU A 49 -2.53 -6.04 6.55
CA LEU A 49 -2.45 -7.16 7.49
C LEU A 49 -3.83 -7.63 7.99
N CYS A 50 -4.80 -6.72 8.05
CA CYS A 50 -6.13 -7.00 8.60
C CYS A 50 -7.24 -6.96 7.54
N HIS A 51 -7.10 -6.17 6.48
CA HIS A 51 -8.11 -6.00 5.44
C HIS A 51 -7.51 -5.58 4.11
N THR A 52 -8.16 -5.92 3.00
CA THR A 52 -7.65 -5.59 1.66
C THR A 52 -7.73 -4.09 1.34
N THR A 53 -6.94 -3.65 0.36
CA THR A 53 -6.98 -2.28 -0.17
C THR A 53 -8.36 -1.90 -0.68
N GLU A 54 -9.05 -2.84 -1.35
CA GLU A 54 -10.41 -2.65 -1.88
C GLU A 54 -11.40 -2.37 -0.76
N LEU A 55 -11.32 -3.08 0.37
CA LEU A 55 -12.22 -2.84 1.49
C LEU A 55 -12.03 -1.43 2.07
N VAL A 56 -10.78 -0.98 2.22
CA VAL A 56 -10.49 0.37 2.73
C VAL A 56 -11.02 1.42 1.76
N LYS A 57 -10.77 1.24 0.46
CA LYS A 57 -11.27 2.11 -0.59
C LYS A 57 -12.80 2.22 -0.53
N ASP A 58 -13.51 1.08 -0.53
CA ASP A 58 -14.97 1.05 -0.51
C ASP A 58 -15.56 1.71 0.75
N ARG A 59 -14.93 1.49 1.92
CA ARG A 59 -15.39 2.05 3.20
C ARG A 59 -15.08 3.52 3.39
N THR A 60 -14.14 4.07 2.62
CA THR A 60 -13.70 5.47 2.71
C THR A 60 -14.07 6.30 1.49
N GLY A 61 -14.82 5.75 0.54
CA GLY A 61 -15.11 6.37 -0.76
C GLY A 61 -15.74 7.77 -0.68
N ASP A 62 -16.55 8.03 0.36
CA ASP A 62 -17.21 9.32 0.63
C ASP A 62 -16.46 10.18 1.66
N TRP A 63 -15.29 9.75 2.14
CA TRP A 63 -14.57 10.45 3.20
C TRP A 63 -13.70 11.57 2.65
N SER A 64 -13.70 12.70 3.35
CA SER A 64 -12.70 13.73 3.12
C SER A 64 -11.32 13.28 3.63
N LYS A 65 -10.25 13.82 3.03
CA LYS A 65 -8.88 13.59 3.53
C LYS A 65 -8.73 13.93 5.01
N SER A 66 -9.34 15.02 5.48
CA SER A 66 -9.31 15.41 6.90
C SER A 66 -10.00 14.40 7.81
N ARG A 67 -11.12 13.81 7.36
CA ARG A 67 -11.81 12.74 8.08
C ARG A 67 -10.94 11.50 8.16
N ILE A 68 -10.31 11.08 7.06
CA ILE A 68 -9.38 9.94 7.04
C ILE A 68 -8.23 10.19 8.02
N ARG A 69 -7.62 11.37 7.99
CA ARG A 69 -6.52 11.76 8.88
C ARG A 69 -6.92 11.69 10.37
N ASN A 70 -8.11 12.18 10.71
CA ASN A 70 -8.63 12.09 12.08
C ASN A 70 -8.96 10.64 12.47
N ALA A 71 -9.49 9.85 11.55
CA ALA A 71 -9.79 8.45 11.81
C ALA A 71 -8.53 7.64 12.16
N LEU A 72 -7.38 7.93 11.55
CA LEU A 72 -6.11 7.27 11.89
C LEU A 72 -5.71 7.43 13.37
N ASP A 73 -6.17 8.50 14.05
CA ASP A 73 -5.95 8.70 15.49
C ASP A 73 -6.95 7.92 16.37
N HIS A 74 -8.05 7.42 15.78
CA HIS A 74 -9.23 6.90 16.49
C HIS A 74 -9.86 5.69 15.79
N LEU A 75 -9.05 4.83 15.17
CA LEU A 75 -9.50 3.67 14.41
C LEU A 75 -10.31 2.70 15.29
N ASN A 76 -9.98 2.63 16.58
CA ASN A 76 -10.69 1.78 17.53
C ASN A 76 -12.17 2.16 17.72
N ARG A 77 -12.54 3.39 17.37
CA ARG A 77 -13.94 3.87 17.40
C ARG A 77 -14.73 3.38 16.19
N LEU A 78 -14.07 3.03 15.10
CA LEU A 78 -14.71 2.42 13.93
C LEU A 78 -15.03 0.95 14.20
N HIS A 79 -14.06 0.23 14.79
CA HIS A 79 -14.22 -1.15 15.20
C HIS A 79 -13.25 -1.48 16.35
N SER A 80 -13.73 -2.17 17.38
CA SER A 80 -12.94 -2.43 18.61
C SER A 80 -11.67 -3.23 18.39
N THR A 81 -11.61 -4.05 17.32
CA THR A 81 -10.43 -4.83 16.93
C THR A 81 -9.46 -4.07 16.02
N MET A 82 -9.76 -2.82 15.65
CA MET A 82 -8.91 -1.98 14.81
C MET A 82 -8.13 -1.02 15.72
N PRO A 83 -6.84 -1.27 16.03
CA PRO A 83 -6.08 -0.38 16.89
C PRO A 83 -5.83 0.97 16.23
N ASP A 84 -5.74 2.04 17.04
CA ASP A 84 -5.32 3.35 16.55
C ASP A 84 -3.92 3.28 15.94
N TYR A 85 -3.71 4.00 14.84
CA TYR A 85 -2.42 3.99 14.16
C TYR A 85 -1.38 4.75 14.98
N LYS A 86 -0.26 4.08 15.29
CA LYS A 86 0.80 4.59 16.18
C LYS A 86 1.98 5.25 15.45
N GLY A 87 1.88 5.44 14.12
CA GLY A 87 2.90 6.17 13.36
C GLY A 87 2.96 7.67 13.68
N THR A 88 3.98 8.31 13.15
CA THR A 88 4.24 9.75 13.27
C THR A 88 3.14 10.60 12.62
N PRO A 89 3.02 11.89 12.97
CA PRO A 89 2.09 12.79 12.29
C PRO A 89 2.28 12.82 10.77
N SER A 90 3.54 12.83 10.31
CA SER A 90 3.86 12.83 8.88
C SER A 90 3.40 11.55 8.18
N GLU A 91 3.60 10.38 8.79
CA GLU A 91 3.09 9.12 8.23
C GLU A 91 1.57 9.09 8.17
N LYS A 92 0.88 9.65 9.17
CA LYS A 92 -0.58 9.77 9.16
C LYS A 92 -1.08 10.67 8.04
N ASP A 93 -0.39 11.79 7.78
CA ASP A 93 -0.73 12.68 6.68
C ASP A 93 -0.54 11.99 5.32
N ARG A 94 0.58 11.27 5.16
CA ARG A 94 0.88 10.48 3.95
C ARG A 94 -0.13 9.36 3.71
N LEU A 95 -0.49 8.60 4.74
CA LEU A 95 -1.53 7.57 4.66
C LEU A 95 -2.91 8.16 4.32
N ALA A 96 -3.25 9.30 4.93
CA ALA A 96 -4.53 9.97 4.64
C ALA A 96 -4.61 10.45 3.18
N GLU A 97 -3.52 11.00 2.65
CA GLU A 97 -3.42 11.38 1.24
C GLU A 97 -3.55 10.16 0.32
N TYR A 98 -2.82 9.08 0.62
CA TYR A 98 -2.86 7.85 -0.17
C TYR A 98 -4.25 7.24 -0.23
N ILE A 99 -4.92 7.07 0.91
CA ILE A 99 -6.29 6.52 0.98
C ILE A 99 -7.27 7.44 0.24
N PHE A 100 -7.13 8.76 0.39
CA PHE A 100 -7.95 9.71 -0.35
C PHE A 100 -7.75 9.58 -1.88
N HIS A 101 -6.52 9.37 -2.34
CA HIS A 101 -6.22 9.13 -3.75
C HIS A 101 -6.75 7.79 -4.27
N LEU A 102 -6.75 6.71 -3.48
CA LEU A 102 -7.39 5.44 -3.87
C LEU A 102 -8.83 5.62 -4.36
N ASN A 103 -9.55 6.56 -3.72
CA ASN A 103 -10.94 6.86 -4.04
C ASN A 103 -11.08 7.73 -5.30
N ARG A 104 -10.07 8.53 -5.64
CA ARG A 104 -10.08 9.42 -6.82
C ARG A 104 -9.51 8.77 -8.08
N SER A 105 -8.51 7.90 -7.94
CA SER A 105 -7.97 7.13 -9.06
C SER A 105 -9.02 6.20 -9.68
N ALA A 106 -10.01 5.76 -8.89
CA ALA A 106 -11.16 5.01 -9.38
C ALA A 106 -12.20 5.89 -10.10
N ALA A 107 -12.38 7.13 -9.67
CA ALA A 107 -13.27 8.10 -10.33
C ALA A 107 -12.75 8.55 -11.71
N GLN A 108 -11.51 8.22 -12.05
CA GLN A 108 -10.85 8.54 -13.32
C GLN A 108 -10.65 7.33 -14.24
N GLN A 109 -11.20 6.15 -13.92
CA GLN A 109 -11.31 5.08 -14.89
C GLN A 109 -12.56 5.32 -15.75
N PRO A 110 -12.44 5.75 -17.04
CA PRO A 110 -13.58 5.69 -17.93
C PRO A 110 -14.01 4.22 -18.01
N ALA A 111 -15.30 3.97 -17.84
CA ALA A 111 -15.90 2.68 -18.11
C ALA A 111 -15.42 2.22 -19.49
N LYS A 112 -14.56 1.18 -19.52
CA LYS A 112 -14.24 0.49 -20.77
C LYS A 112 -15.57 -0.02 -21.29
N GLY A 113 -16.06 0.64 -22.34
CA GLY A 113 -17.35 0.39 -22.94
C GLY A 113 -17.51 -1.07 -23.29
N VAL A 114 -18.62 -1.65 -22.83
CA VAL A 114 -19.26 -2.76 -23.50
C VAL A 114 -19.98 -2.15 -24.70
N ALA A 115 -19.58 -2.57 -25.90
CA ALA A 115 -20.33 -2.37 -27.13
C ALA A 115 -20.39 -3.73 -27.86
N PRO A 116 -21.46 -3.98 -28.62
CA PRO A 116 -22.16 -5.26 -28.74
C PRO A 116 -21.42 -6.36 -29.52
#